data_AF-A0A482VS36-F1
#
_entry.id   AF-A0A482VS36-F1
#
_cell.length_a   1.000
_cell.length_b   1.000
_cell.length_c   1.000
_cell.angle_alpha   90.00
_cell.angle_beta   90.00
_cell.angle_gamma   90.00
#
_symmetry.space_group_name_H-M   'P 1'
#
loop_
_entity.id
_entity.type
_entity.pdbx_description
1 polymer ?
#
loop_
_entity_poly.entity_id
_entity_poly.type
_entity_poly.pdbx_seq_one_letter_code
_entity_poly.pdbx_strand_id
1 'polypeptide(L)'
;MFRFGFVTISILAGAVWCQNFPENPCTNVFSYRQQRGVYYGEINIPYDGSKDLNLAVNISMQGLYQSAKLRIDLLTPAESILSSPVLTYRVNFPFANVIPRITQITFNGRIFCYGPSEPSKTLVVT
;
A
#
# COMPACT_ATOMS: atom_id res chain seq x y z
N MET A 1 14.09 -44.96 44.34
CA MET A 1 14.45 -44.94 42.90
C MET A 1 13.44 -44.03 42.18
N PHE A 2 13.69 -42.73 42.09
CA PHE A 2 12.78 -41.79 41.41
C PHE A 2 13.49 -41.23 40.17
N ARG A 3 13.03 -41.64 38.98
CA ARG A 3 13.53 -41.18 37.68
C ARG A 3 12.85 -39.84 37.38
N PHE A 4 13.59 -38.74 37.45
CA PHE A 4 13.13 -37.45 36.94
C PHE A 4 13.24 -37.45 35.41
N GLY A 5 12.09 -37.54 34.74
CA GLY A 5 11.98 -37.33 33.31
C GLY A 5 12.11 -35.84 33.00
N PHE A 6 13.16 -35.44 32.28
CA PHE A 6 13.30 -34.10 31.74
C PHE A 6 12.39 -33.96 30.52
N VAL A 7 11.28 -33.23 30.68
CA VAL A 7 10.46 -32.77 29.54
C VAL A 7 11.05 -31.45 29.08
N THR A 8 11.81 -31.46 27.98
CA THR A 8 12.29 -30.24 27.32
C THR A 8 11.16 -29.65 26.49
N ILE A 9 10.54 -28.59 26.99
CA ILE A 9 9.55 -27.79 26.25
C ILE A 9 10.33 -26.88 25.30
N SER A 10 10.48 -27.30 24.04
CA SER A 10 11.05 -26.46 22.99
C SER A 10 10.01 -25.44 22.54
N ILE A 11 10.11 -24.21 23.06
CA ILE A 11 9.29 -23.07 22.60
C ILE A 11 9.82 -22.66 21.22
N LEU A 12 9.12 -23.06 20.16
CA LEU A 12 9.29 -22.50 18.82
C LEU A 12 8.80 -21.05 18.82
N ALA A 13 9.68 -20.12 19.20
CA ALA A 13 9.45 -18.69 19.01
C ALA A 13 9.51 -18.40 17.49
N GLY A 14 8.37 -18.49 16.81
CA GLY A 14 8.23 -17.98 15.46
C GLY A 14 8.50 -16.48 15.47
N ALA A 15 9.61 -16.06 14.89
CA ALA A 15 9.89 -14.64 14.66
C ALA A 15 8.82 -14.09 13.72
N VAL A 16 7.81 -13.41 14.28
CA VAL A 16 6.86 -12.63 13.51
C VAL A 16 7.61 -11.39 13.07
N TRP A 17 8.15 -11.41 11.86
CA TRP A 17 8.69 -10.21 11.21
C TRP A 17 7.52 -9.28 10.92
N CYS A 18 7.18 -8.40 11.86
CA CYS A 18 6.36 -7.24 11.57
C CYS A 18 7.18 -6.32 10.65
N GLN A 19 6.97 -6.43 9.34
CA GLN A 19 7.41 -5.36 8.45
C GLN A 19 6.62 -4.10 8.81
N ASN A 20 7.32 -3.02 9.14
CA ASN A 20 6.71 -1.73 9.42
C ASN A 20 6.15 -1.17 8.11
N PHE A 21 4.84 -1.37 7.88
CA PHE A 21 4.11 -0.66 6.84
C PHE A 21 3.91 0.79 7.29
N PRO A 22 4.01 1.77 6.38
CA PRO A 22 3.62 3.13 6.70
C PRO A 22 2.12 3.16 7.03
N GLU A 23 1.75 4.09 7.90
CA GLU A 23 0.35 4.33 8.23
C GLU A 23 -0.43 4.71 6.97
N ASN A 24 -1.54 4.01 6.73
CA ASN A 24 -2.42 4.22 5.59
C ASN A 24 -3.55 5.20 5.97
N PRO A 25 -3.51 6.47 5.53
CA PRO A 25 -4.61 7.41 5.77
C PRO A 25 -5.88 7.10 4.93
N CYS A 26 -5.77 6.21 3.94
CA CYS A 26 -6.78 5.95 2.93
C CYS A 26 -7.43 4.57 3.06
N THR A 27 -7.66 4.09 4.29
CA THR A 27 -8.15 2.73 4.58
C THR A 27 -9.44 2.34 3.87
N ASN A 28 -10.27 3.32 3.51
CA ASN A 28 -11.56 3.07 2.87
C ASN A 28 -11.46 2.71 1.38
N VAL A 29 -10.40 3.16 0.71
CA VAL A 29 -10.25 3.02 -0.75
C VAL A 29 -8.92 2.40 -1.16
N PHE A 30 -7.95 2.29 -0.26
CA PHE A 30 -6.61 1.78 -0.53
C PHE A 30 -6.18 0.72 0.48
N SER A 31 -5.53 -0.32 -0.02
CA SER A 31 -4.88 -1.34 0.80
C SER A 31 -3.52 -1.75 0.25
N TYR A 32 -2.58 -2.04 1.14
CA TYR A 32 -1.32 -2.68 0.77
C TYR A 32 -1.54 -4.17 0.55
N ARG A 33 -0.98 -4.71 -0.52
CA ARG A 33 -1.04 -6.11 -0.91
C ARG A 33 0.35 -6.63 -1.21
N GLN A 34 0.50 -7.95 -1.17
CA GLN A 34 1.74 -8.63 -1.51
C GLN A 34 1.47 -9.80 -2.43
N GLN A 35 2.28 -9.92 -3.48
CA GLN A 35 2.23 -11.08 -4.36
C GLN A 35 3.65 -11.50 -4.70
N ARG A 36 3.98 -12.78 -4.43
CA ARG A 36 5.31 -13.36 -4.70
C ARG A 36 6.48 -12.52 -4.14
N GLY A 37 6.32 -11.99 -2.93
CA GLY A 37 7.34 -11.19 -2.27
C GLY A 37 7.37 -9.70 -2.67
N VAL A 38 6.59 -9.28 -3.68
CA VAL A 38 6.54 -7.88 -4.15
C VAL A 38 5.30 -7.19 -3.59
N TYR A 39 5.51 -6.01 -3.00
CA TYR A 39 4.43 -5.17 -2.49
C TYR A 39 3.83 -4.30 -3.59
N TYR A 40 2.51 -4.12 -3.52
CA TYR A 40 1.76 -3.22 -4.38
C TYR A 40 0.56 -2.63 -3.61
N GLY A 41 0.00 -1.56 -4.14
CA GLY A 41 -1.24 -0.98 -3.65
C GLY A 41 -2.44 -1.46 -4.45
N GLU A 42 -3.55 -1.69 -3.79
CA GLU A 42 -4.84 -1.97 -4.41
C GLU A 42 -5.81 -0.85 -4.05
N ILE A 43 -6.37 -0.21 -5.08
CA ILE A 43 -7.30 0.90 -4.95
C ILE A 43 -8.68 0.44 -5.42
N ASN A 44 -9.71 0.67 -4.61
CA ASN A 44 -11.11 0.41 -4.95
C ASN A 44 -11.87 1.73 -4.90
N ILE A 45 -12.33 2.21 -6.07
CA ILE A 45 -13.02 3.50 -6.21
C ILE A 45 -14.42 3.27 -6.78
N PRO A 46 -15.47 3.84 -6.18
CA PRO A 46 -16.81 3.82 -6.74
C PRO A 46 -16.82 4.41 -8.15
N TYR A 47 -17.41 3.69 -9.11
CA TYR A 47 -17.55 4.20 -10.47
C TYR A 47 -18.60 5.31 -10.51
N ASP A 48 -18.26 6.46 -11.09
CA ASP A 48 -19.11 7.65 -11.16
C ASP A 48 -19.88 7.78 -12.48
N GLY A 49 -19.75 6.80 -13.39
CA GLY A 49 -20.36 6.84 -14.71
C GLY A 49 -19.62 7.70 -15.74
N SER A 50 -18.44 8.26 -15.39
CA SER A 50 -17.63 9.07 -16.28
C SER A 50 -17.00 8.24 -17.40
N LYS A 51 -16.96 8.81 -18.60
CA LYS A 51 -16.30 8.19 -19.76
C LYS A 51 -14.77 8.17 -19.62
N ASP A 52 -14.24 9.20 -18.97
CA ASP A 52 -12.81 9.33 -18.69
C ASP A 52 -12.50 8.76 -17.30
N LEU A 53 -11.49 7.89 -17.22
CA LEU A 53 -11.04 7.26 -15.98
C LEU A 53 -9.67 7.84 -15.60
N ASN A 54 -9.67 8.99 -14.93
CA ASN A 54 -8.44 9.67 -14.52
C ASN A 54 -8.16 9.45 -13.03
N LEU A 55 -7.34 8.43 -12.72
CA LEU A 55 -6.86 8.17 -11.37
C LEU A 55 -5.49 8.83 -11.14
N ALA A 56 -5.40 9.69 -10.14
CA ALA A 56 -4.16 10.29 -9.66
C ALA A 56 -3.87 9.82 -8.23
N VAL A 57 -2.63 9.40 -7.99
CA VAL A 57 -2.17 8.90 -6.69
C VAL A 57 -0.90 9.65 -6.31
N ASN A 58 -0.94 10.33 -5.18
CA ASN A 58 0.24 10.98 -4.60
C ASN A 58 0.82 10.08 -3.52
N ILE A 59 2.15 10.01 -3.50
CA ILE A 59 2.90 9.23 -2.54
C ILE A 59 4.00 10.05 -1.89
N SER A 60 4.40 9.60 -0.71
CA SER A 60 5.55 10.09 0.01
C SER A 60 6.45 8.92 0.40
N MET A 61 7.76 9.12 0.28
CA MET A 61 8.78 8.14 0.62
C MET A 61 9.91 8.84 1.36
N GLN A 62 10.47 8.19 2.38
CA GLN A 62 11.66 8.69 3.07
C GLN A 62 12.93 8.31 2.29
N GLY A 63 13.72 9.30 1.90
CA GLY A 63 15.02 9.09 1.23
C GLY A 63 15.18 9.90 -0.05
N LEU A 64 16.33 9.73 -0.70
CA LEU A 64 16.64 10.35 -1.98
C LEU A 64 16.44 9.33 -3.11
N TYR A 65 15.31 9.43 -3.79
CA TYR A 65 14.99 8.56 -4.93
C TYR A 65 15.00 9.39 -6.21
N GLN A 66 15.90 9.07 -7.14
CA GLN A 66 15.86 9.64 -8.47
C GLN A 66 14.88 8.84 -9.34
N SER A 67 14.06 9.54 -10.13
CA SER A 67 13.18 8.92 -11.14
C SER A 67 12.15 7.91 -10.62
N ALA A 68 11.64 8.09 -9.39
CA ALA A 68 10.56 7.26 -8.88
C ALA A 68 9.28 7.42 -9.70
N LYS A 69 8.90 6.37 -10.45
CA LYS A 69 7.66 6.33 -11.25
C LYS A 69 6.73 5.24 -10.73
N LEU A 70 5.54 5.65 -10.31
CA LEU A 70 4.45 4.72 -10.05
C LEU A 70 3.83 4.25 -11.37
N ARG A 71 3.41 2.99 -11.41
CA ARG A 71 2.59 2.48 -12.50
C ARG A 71 1.23 2.08 -11.97
N ILE A 72 0.19 2.61 -12.58
CA ILE A 72 -1.21 2.31 -12.25
C ILE A 72 -1.78 1.45 -13.37
N ASP A 73 -2.28 0.27 -13.02
CA ASP A 73 -2.96 -0.64 -13.94
C ASP A 73 -4.42 -0.77 -13.52
N LEU A 74 -5.37 -0.63 -14.44
CA LEU A 74 -6.77 -0.94 -14.18
C LEU A 74 -6.96 -2.47 -14.16
N LEU A 75 -7.48 -3.00 -13.06
CA LEU A 75 -7.77 -4.43 -12.91
C LEU A 75 -9.20 -4.78 -13.34
N THR A 76 -10.15 -3.84 -13.25
CA THR A 76 -11.50 -4.03 -13.76
C THR A 76 -11.47 -4.19 -15.30
N PRO A 77 -11.98 -5.30 -15.85
CA PRO A 77 -12.01 -5.51 -17.30
C PRO A 77 -12.77 -4.40 -18.04
N ALA A 78 -12.25 -3.99 -19.20
CA ALA A 78 -12.81 -2.87 -19.97
C ALA A 78 -14.30 -3.07 -20.31
N GLU A 79 -14.70 -4.31 -20.64
CA GLU A 79 -16.11 -4.62 -20.96
C GLU A 79 -17.05 -4.50 -19.75
N SER A 80 -16.51 -4.58 -18.54
CA SER A 80 -17.29 -4.58 -17.29
C SER A 80 -17.32 -3.23 -16.57
N ILE A 81 -16.56 -2.22 -17.04
CA ILE A 81 -16.48 -0.90 -16.39
C ILE A 81 -17.88 -0.30 -16.19
N LEU A 82 -18.71 -0.32 -17.24
CA LEU A 82 -20.02 0.33 -17.23
C LEU A 82 -21.04 -0.34 -16.29
N SER A 83 -20.85 -1.62 -15.99
CA SER A 83 -21.71 -2.39 -15.09
C SER A 83 -21.10 -2.57 -13.70
N SER A 84 -19.84 -2.20 -13.50
CA SER A 84 -19.17 -2.34 -12.22
C SER A 84 -19.47 -1.17 -11.30
N PRO A 85 -19.97 -1.41 -10.07
CA PRO A 85 -20.16 -0.34 -9.09
C PRO A 85 -18.83 0.22 -8.55
N VAL A 86 -17.74 -0.54 -8.69
CA VAL A 86 -16.41 -0.21 -8.17
C VAL A 86 -15.36 -0.55 -9.22
N LEU A 87 -14.43 0.37 -9.44
CA LEU A 87 -13.25 0.15 -10.25
C LEU A 87 -12.07 -0.19 -9.35
N THR A 88 -11.41 -1.30 -9.66
CA THR A 88 -10.23 -1.77 -8.94
C THR A 88 -8.98 -1.48 -9.75
N TYR A 89 -8.01 -0.85 -9.11
CA TYR A 89 -6.72 -0.50 -9.69
C TYR A 89 -5.57 -1.12 -8.90
N ARG A 90 -4.50 -1.47 -9.61
CA ARG A 90 -3.22 -1.87 -9.04
C ARG A 90 -2.24 -0.73 -9.14
N VAL A 91 -1.66 -0.33 -8.01
CA VAL A 91 -0.56 0.62 -7.93
C VAL A 91 0.73 -0.15 -7.71
N ASN A 92 1.57 -0.24 -8.73
CA ASN A 92 2.88 -0.87 -8.62
C ASN A 92 3.89 0.17 -8.11
N PHE A 93 4.57 -0.18 -7.03
CA PHE A 93 5.56 0.70 -6.42
C PHE A 93 6.85 0.73 -7.24
N PRO A 94 7.57 1.87 -7.25
CA PRO A 94 8.78 2.04 -8.05
C PRO A 94 9.93 1.14 -7.59
N PHE A 95 9.97 0.76 -6.32
CA PHE A 95 11.04 -0.05 -5.73
C PHE A 95 10.44 -1.21 -4.94
N ALA A 96 11.01 -2.41 -5.09
CA ALA A 96 10.48 -3.62 -4.47
C ALA A 96 10.61 -3.64 -2.94
N ASN A 97 11.62 -2.96 -2.41
CA ASN A 97 11.98 -2.92 -1.00
C ASN A 97 11.56 -1.62 -0.28
N VAL A 98 10.84 -0.73 -0.97
CA VAL A 98 10.35 0.53 -0.40
C VAL A 98 8.84 0.55 -0.54
N ILE A 99 8.14 0.59 0.59
CA ILE A 99 6.69 0.69 0.62
C ILE A 99 6.35 2.18 0.82
N PRO A 100 5.88 2.89 -0.22
CA PRO A 100 5.55 4.29 -0.11
C PRO A 100 4.31 4.51 0.74
N ARG A 101 4.27 5.63 1.45
CA ARG A 101 3.04 6.14 2.07
C ARG A 101 2.16 6.77 0.99
N ILE A 102 0.89 6.37 0.93
CA ILE A 102 -0.08 7.07 0.08
C ILE A 102 -0.55 8.33 0.82
N THR A 103 -0.48 9.48 0.15
CA THR A 103 -0.86 10.77 0.74
C THR A 103 -2.11 11.36 0.11
N GLN A 104 -2.46 10.97 -1.11
CA GLN A 104 -3.70 11.42 -1.75
C GLN A 104 -4.14 10.46 -2.84
N ILE A 105 -5.45 10.23 -2.94
CA ILE A 105 -6.08 9.53 -4.06
C ILE A 105 -7.17 10.43 -4.61
N THR A 106 -7.06 10.72 -5.91
CA THR A 106 -8.02 11.56 -6.64
C THR A 106 -8.50 10.79 -7.86
N PHE A 107 -9.80 10.79 -8.11
CA PHE A 107 -10.39 10.18 -9.30
C PHE A 107 -11.29 11.21 -9.97
N ASN A 108 -11.04 11.49 -11.25
CA ASN A 108 -11.74 12.51 -12.04
C ASN A 108 -11.79 13.89 -11.33
N GLY A 109 -10.68 14.26 -10.70
CA GLY A 109 -10.57 15.52 -9.95
C GLY A 109 -11.21 15.53 -8.56
N ARG A 110 -11.94 14.46 -8.18
CA ARG A 110 -12.52 14.32 -6.83
C ARG A 110 -11.55 13.63 -5.89
N ILE A 111 -11.32 14.23 -4.73
CA ILE A 111 -10.43 13.68 -3.70
C ILE A 111 -11.21 12.62 -2.90
N PHE A 112 -10.72 11.38 -2.91
CA PHE A 112 -11.28 10.27 -2.12
C PHE A 112 -10.59 10.12 -0.78
N CYS A 113 -9.34 10.55 -0.71
CA CYS A 113 -8.55 10.53 0.51
C CYS A 113 -7.39 11.52 0.41
N TYR A 114 -7.02 12.09 1.56
CA TYR A 114 -5.78 12.80 1.76
C TYR A 114 -5.19 12.45 3.14
N GLY A 115 -3.88 12.57 3.27
CA GLY A 115 -3.17 12.33 4.53
C GLY A 115 -1.80 12.99 4.55
N PRO A 116 -1.15 13.03 5.73
CA PRO A 116 0.14 13.68 5.87
C PRO A 116 1.24 12.93 5.10
N SER A 117 2.19 13.70 4.56
CA SER A 117 3.42 13.16 4.00
C SER A 117 4.29 12.52 5.07
N GLU A 118 5.27 11.70 4.65
CA GLU A 118 6.32 11.26 5.55
C GLU A 118 7.03 12.49 6.15
N PRO A 119 7.26 12.52 7.48
CA PRO A 119 8.01 13.61 8.08
C PRO A 119 9.41 13.63 7.49
N SER A 120 9.85 14.78 6.98
CA SER A 120 11.26 14.97 6.69
C SER A 120 12.01 14.84 8.02
N LYS A 121 13.07 14.03 8.07
CA LYS A 121 14.04 14.13 9.16
C LYS A 121 14.68 15.51 9.03
N THR A 122 14.12 16.52 9.69
CA THR A 122 14.82 17.77 9.93
C THR A 122 15.99 17.43 10.86
N LEU A 123 17.20 17.38 10.30
CA LEU A 123 18.40 17.41 11.12
C LEU A 123 18.43 18.78 11.79
N VAL A 124 18.04 18.84 13.07
CA VAL A 124 18.34 20.00 13.91
C VAL A 124 19.84 19.94 14.16
N VAL A 125 20.61 20.69 13.38
CA VAL A 125 22.02 20.96 13.69
C VAL A 125 21.97 21.93 14.87
N THR A 126 22.21 21.41 16.08
CA THR A 126 22.51 22.24 17.26
C THR A 126 24.02 22.35 17.40
#